data_AF-A0A927KB32-F1
#
_entry.id   AF-A0A927KB32-F1
#
_cell.length_a   1.000
_cell.length_b   1.000
_cell.length_c   1.000
_cell.angle_alpha   90.00
_cell.angle_beta   90.00
_cell.angle_gamma   90.00
#
_symmetry.space_group_name_H-M   'P 1'
#
loop_
_entity.id
_entity.type
_entity.pdbx_description
1 polymer ?
#
loop_
_entity_poly.entity_id
_entity_poly.type
_entity_poly.pdbx_seq_one_letter_code
_entity_poly.pdbx_strand_id
1 'polypeptide(L)'
;MPVTANTPKYTGPPPKSQTSEEQIAALRAKVPDDPIKLPPGHLACEACGIAVDDRRVSSTVAQPSSGHLPPRSAEFTRCSSCEAVRTSAAAYVTAHPAYAARIGPDIAVERVEAVLFGLEIIGQTTSTDLGLLLPRLHPAAHSVRFSNPLTLTIGLCSPRPWAHVTLTQRDELRRAYAAGLRDRLAQSEPPVAIRCPTGGCVFCGLASVNRAAIEVARRGGVEAVSRAVWREVNTNPKALGSRGPERIWGHACPACALAIEDAGAIGWPARAQAVVTYLSHKSPSRAQRLRAEVEGDFPPVLPAWRVIPSPKPSREPWAHLHKVIDRL
;
A
#
# COMPACT_ATOMS: atom_id res chain seq x y z
N MET A 1 -34.21 -42.81 -31.38
CA MET A 1 -33.51 -41.74 -32.11
C MET A 1 -32.72 -40.92 -31.09
N PRO A 2 -31.38 -40.93 -31.12
CA PRO A 2 -30.58 -40.17 -30.16
C PRO A 2 -30.39 -38.72 -30.63
N VAL A 3 -30.65 -37.77 -29.74
CA VAL A 3 -30.39 -36.34 -29.95
C VAL A 3 -28.92 -36.08 -29.67
N THR A 4 -28.12 -35.83 -30.71
CA THR A 4 -26.73 -35.40 -30.58
C THR A 4 -26.68 -33.95 -30.12
N ALA A 5 -26.32 -33.72 -28.86
CA ALA A 5 -26.09 -32.41 -28.30
C ALA A 5 -24.78 -31.83 -28.86
N ASN A 6 -24.90 -30.83 -29.74
CA ASN A 6 -23.79 -30.10 -30.33
C ASN A 6 -23.33 -29.02 -29.33
N THR A 7 -22.36 -29.34 -28.47
CA THR A 7 -21.79 -28.37 -27.53
C THR A 7 -20.75 -27.51 -28.25
N PRO A 8 -20.87 -26.17 -28.28
CA PRO A 8 -19.87 -25.32 -28.90
C PRO A 8 -18.54 -25.44 -28.15
N LYS A 9 -17.47 -25.83 -28.87
CA LYS A 9 -16.11 -25.84 -28.35
C LYS A 9 -15.70 -24.41 -28.00
N TYR A 10 -15.51 -24.14 -26.71
CA TYR A 10 -14.89 -22.92 -26.23
C TYR A 10 -13.44 -22.86 -26.73
N THR A 11 -13.19 -22.06 -27.76
CA THR A 11 -11.84 -21.60 -28.11
C THR A 11 -11.48 -20.52 -27.10
N GLY A 12 -10.39 -20.72 -26.34
CA GLY A 12 -9.95 -19.79 -25.30
C GLY A 12 -9.82 -18.33 -25.78
N PRO A 13 -9.56 -17.38 -24.85
CA PRO A 13 -9.44 -15.97 -25.18
C PRO A 13 -8.45 -15.78 -26.34
N PRO A 14 -8.78 -14.93 -27.35
CA PRO A 14 -7.92 -14.72 -28.49
C PRO A 14 -6.52 -14.32 -28.02
N PRO A 15 -5.45 -14.83 -28.65
CA PRO A 15 -4.08 -14.47 -28.29
C PRO A 15 -3.97 -12.95 -28.32
N LYS A 16 -3.44 -12.37 -27.23
CA LYS A 16 -3.11 -10.93 -27.19
C LYS A 16 -2.22 -10.65 -28.40
N SER A 17 -2.74 -9.90 -29.37
CA SER A 17 -1.94 -9.48 -30.52
C SER A 17 -0.76 -8.68 -29.99
N GLN A 18 0.42 -9.29 -29.98
CA GLN A 18 1.66 -8.58 -29.72
C GLN A 18 1.84 -7.63 -30.89
N THR A 19 1.49 -6.36 -30.68
CA THR A 19 1.77 -5.28 -31.61
C THR A 19 3.28 -5.29 -31.84
N SER A 20 3.72 -5.51 -33.08
CA SER A 20 5.15 -5.56 -33.41
C SER A 20 5.80 -4.21 -33.14
N GLU A 21 7.10 -4.18 -32.82
CA GLU A 21 7.85 -2.92 -32.65
C GLU A 21 7.71 -2.01 -33.87
N GLU A 22 7.61 -2.58 -35.08
CA GLU A 22 7.32 -1.87 -36.32
C GLU A 22 5.93 -1.21 -36.34
N GLN A 23 4.88 -1.88 -35.83
CA GLN A 23 3.55 -1.28 -35.73
C GLN A 23 3.51 -0.17 -34.67
N ILE A 24 4.25 -0.31 -33.57
CA ILE A 24 4.41 0.75 -32.56
C ILE A 24 5.14 1.95 -33.17
N ALA A 25 6.21 1.71 -33.95
CA ALA A 25 6.93 2.76 -34.68
C ALA A 25 6.06 3.43 -35.75
N ALA A 26 5.25 2.67 -36.48
CA ALA A 26 4.33 3.19 -37.49
C ALA A 26 3.16 4.01 -36.88
N LEU A 27 2.71 3.67 -35.67
CA LEU A 27 1.73 4.46 -34.92
C LEU A 27 2.34 5.76 -34.38
N ARG A 28 3.59 5.73 -33.89
CA ARG A 28 4.36 6.93 -33.50
C ARG A 28 4.58 7.87 -34.70
N ALA A 29 4.86 7.32 -35.88
CA ALA A 29 5.03 8.11 -37.10
C ALA A 29 3.74 8.83 -37.57
N LYS A 30 2.56 8.41 -37.10
CA LYS A 30 1.26 9.01 -37.47
C LYS A 30 0.77 10.08 -36.48
N VAL A 31 1.41 10.23 -35.33
CA VAL A 31 1.08 11.24 -34.31
C VAL A 31 2.40 11.72 -33.71
N PRO A 32 2.94 12.90 -34.09
CA PRO A 32 4.18 13.39 -33.51
C PRO A 32 3.90 13.84 -32.07
N ASP A 33 4.03 12.90 -31.14
CA ASP A 33 4.12 13.15 -29.70
C ASP A 33 5.54 13.60 -29.30
N ASP A 34 6.41 13.77 -30.29
CA ASP A 34 7.74 14.35 -30.12
C ASP A 34 7.63 15.82 -29.65
N PRO A 35 8.42 16.23 -28.65
CA PRO A 35 8.48 17.63 -28.24
C PRO A 35 8.90 18.52 -29.40
N ILE A 36 8.25 19.68 -29.52
CA ILE A 36 8.56 20.70 -30.52
C ILE A 36 9.37 21.82 -29.88
N LYS A 37 10.05 22.63 -30.69
CA LYS A 37 10.79 23.79 -30.18
C LYS A 37 9.84 24.80 -29.54
N LEU A 38 10.21 25.26 -28.34
CA LEU A 38 9.47 26.30 -27.63
C LEU A 38 9.48 27.60 -28.45
N PRO A 39 8.31 28.20 -28.74
CA PRO A 39 8.24 29.46 -29.46
C PRO A 39 8.99 30.59 -28.73
N PRO A 40 9.62 31.53 -29.45
CA PRO A 40 10.28 32.67 -28.81
C PRO A 40 9.34 33.41 -27.85
N GLY A 41 9.84 33.67 -26.65
CA GLY A 41 9.12 34.44 -25.63
C GLY A 41 8.07 33.67 -24.82
N HIS A 42 7.86 32.38 -25.11
CA HIS A 42 6.97 31.51 -24.33
C HIS A 42 7.75 30.74 -23.25
N LEU A 43 7.03 30.24 -22.25
CA LEU A 43 7.50 29.23 -21.31
C LEU A 43 6.67 27.95 -21.45
N ALA A 44 7.26 26.78 -21.23
CA ALA A 44 6.50 25.52 -21.19
C ALA A 44 5.72 25.41 -19.88
N CYS A 45 4.52 24.86 -19.93
CA CYS A 45 3.75 24.52 -18.74
C CYS A 45 4.45 23.39 -17.97
N GLU A 46 4.72 23.59 -16.67
CA GLU A 46 5.41 22.61 -15.82
C GLU A 46 4.71 21.24 -15.74
N ALA A 47 3.39 21.21 -15.93
CA ALA A 47 2.59 20.02 -15.85
C ALA A 47 2.41 19.37 -17.23
N CYS A 48 1.56 19.94 -18.10
CA CYS A 48 1.17 19.34 -19.37
C CYS A 48 2.12 19.62 -20.54
N GLY A 49 3.11 20.50 -20.35
CA GLY A 49 4.18 20.77 -21.31
C GLY A 49 3.87 21.72 -22.45
N ILE A 50 2.63 22.21 -22.61
CA ILE A 50 2.29 23.12 -23.71
C ILE A 50 3.02 24.47 -23.58
N ALA A 51 3.28 25.15 -24.69
CA ALA A 51 3.80 26.51 -24.68
C ALA A 51 2.73 27.50 -24.17
N VAL A 52 3.14 28.45 -23.34
CA VAL A 52 2.29 29.49 -22.77
C VAL A 52 2.94 30.85 -23.02
N ASP A 53 2.16 31.78 -23.57
CA ASP A 53 2.55 33.19 -23.77
C ASP A 53 2.40 33.99 -22.46
N ASP A 54 2.96 33.46 -21.38
CA ASP A 54 3.07 34.11 -20.07
C ASP A 54 4.47 33.82 -19.53
N ARG A 55 5.20 34.89 -19.24
CA ARG A 55 6.57 34.81 -18.72
C ARG A 55 6.64 34.74 -17.20
N ARG A 56 5.51 34.65 -16.52
CA ARG A 56 5.51 34.44 -15.07
C ARG A 56 6.06 33.05 -14.77
N VAL A 57 7.26 33.01 -14.23
CA VAL A 57 7.91 31.78 -13.79
C VAL A 57 7.16 31.23 -12.58
N SER A 58 6.63 30.01 -12.71
CA SER A 58 5.97 29.28 -11.62
C SER A 58 6.95 28.35 -10.90
N SER A 59 7.93 27.81 -11.62
CA SER A 59 8.97 26.96 -11.06
C SER A 59 10.25 27.03 -11.88
N THR A 60 11.35 26.70 -11.20
CA THR A 60 12.68 26.57 -11.80
C THR A 60 13.23 25.21 -11.41
N VAL A 61 13.56 24.39 -12.41
CA VAL A 61 14.13 23.06 -12.17
C VAL A 61 15.59 23.06 -12.60
N ALA A 62 16.47 22.69 -11.68
CA ALA A 62 17.87 22.45 -12.00
C ALA A 62 18.01 21.12 -12.72
N GLN A 63 18.68 21.13 -13.88
CA GLN A 63 19.05 19.92 -14.59
C GLN A 63 20.30 19.33 -13.93
N PRO A 64 20.31 18.02 -13.62
CA PRO A 64 21.54 17.37 -13.16
C PRO A 64 22.62 17.53 -14.24
N SER A 65 23.76 18.12 -13.87
CA SER A 65 24.88 18.27 -14.81
C SER A 65 25.55 16.92 -15.02
N SER A 66 25.71 16.51 -16.28
CA SER A 66 26.60 15.42 -16.64
C SER A 66 28.04 15.97 -16.72
N GLY A 67 28.79 15.89 -15.62
CA GLY A 67 30.21 16.27 -15.56
C GLY A 67 30.47 17.70 -15.05
N HIS A 68 31.54 18.34 -15.55
CA HIS A 68 32.05 19.64 -15.08
C HIS A 68 31.27 20.87 -15.57
N LEU A 69 30.18 20.69 -16.31
CA LEU A 69 29.37 21.82 -16.76
C LEU A 69 28.55 22.38 -15.59
N PRO A 70 28.38 23.71 -15.50
CA PRO A 70 27.52 24.31 -14.50
C PRO A 70 26.08 23.79 -14.67
N PRO A 71 25.34 23.58 -13.57
CA PRO A 71 23.95 23.16 -13.63
C PRO A 71 23.15 24.17 -14.45
N ARG A 72 22.36 23.68 -15.41
CA ARG A 72 21.43 24.52 -16.16
C ARG A 72 20.09 24.52 -15.44
N SER A 73 19.48 25.69 -15.28
CA SER A 73 18.10 25.79 -14.83
C SER A 73 17.18 25.91 -16.03
N ALA A 74 15.99 25.30 -15.92
CA ALA A 74 14.88 25.53 -16.83
C ALA A 74 13.75 26.22 -16.07
N GLU A 75 13.23 27.29 -16.64
CA GLU A 75 12.07 28.01 -16.12
C GLU A 75 10.80 27.43 -16.75
N PHE A 76 9.78 27.26 -15.93
CA PHE A 76 8.46 26.82 -16.36
C PHE A 76 7.41 27.80 -15.87
N THR A 77 6.29 27.78 -16.56
CA THR A 77 5.07 28.48 -16.15
C THR A 77 3.93 27.47 -15.99
N ARG A 78 2.69 27.94 -15.87
CA ARG A 78 1.50 27.12 -15.73
C ARG A 78 0.39 27.65 -16.63
N CYS A 79 -0.16 26.80 -17.49
CA CYS A 79 -1.31 27.17 -18.30
C CYS A 79 -2.58 27.24 -17.44
N SER A 80 -3.60 27.95 -17.93
CA SER A 80 -4.86 28.14 -17.20
C SER A 80 -5.57 26.84 -16.81
N SER A 81 -5.51 25.80 -17.64
CA SER A 81 -6.08 24.49 -17.31
C SER A 81 -5.35 23.81 -16.15
N CYS A 82 -4.02 23.80 -16.17
CA CYS A 82 -3.23 23.24 -15.07
C CYS A 82 -3.33 24.08 -13.78
N GLU A 83 -3.56 25.40 -13.88
CA GLU A 83 -3.87 26.25 -12.73
C GLU A 83 -5.23 25.92 -12.11
N ALA A 84 -6.26 25.67 -12.94
CA ALA A 84 -7.57 25.23 -12.47
C ALA A 84 -7.50 23.86 -11.74
N VAL A 85 -6.66 22.94 -12.22
CA VAL A 85 -6.40 21.67 -11.53
C VAL A 85 -5.72 21.90 -10.18
N ARG A 86 -4.72 22.78 -10.10
CA ARG A 86 -4.07 23.14 -8.84
C ARG A 86 -5.04 23.74 -7.83
N THR A 87 -5.90 24.66 -8.29
CA THR A 87 -6.95 25.28 -7.48
C THR A 87 -7.91 24.22 -6.95
N SER A 88 -8.31 23.27 -7.79
CA SER A 88 -9.18 22.15 -7.39
C SER A 88 -8.49 21.24 -6.36
N ALA A 89 -7.19 20.97 -6.53
CA ALA A 89 -6.40 20.22 -5.56
C ALA A 89 -6.30 20.95 -4.21
N ALA A 90 -6.06 22.27 -4.23
CA ALA A 90 -6.05 23.10 -3.03
C ALA A 90 -7.41 23.08 -2.31
N ALA A 91 -8.51 23.21 -3.05
CA ALA A 91 -9.87 23.12 -2.49
C ALA A 91 -10.13 21.76 -1.83
N TYR A 92 -9.71 20.67 -2.48
CA TYR A 92 -9.80 19.33 -1.90
C TYR A 92 -9.02 19.23 -0.59
N VAL A 93 -7.77 19.73 -0.55
CA VAL A 93 -6.94 19.67 0.67
C VAL A 93 -7.53 20.50 1.80
N THR A 94 -8.06 21.70 1.51
CA THR A 94 -8.78 22.53 2.48
C THR A 94 -10.00 21.80 3.06
N ALA A 95 -10.73 21.04 2.24
CA ALA A 95 -11.85 20.22 2.70
C ALA A 95 -11.43 18.98 3.52
N HIS A 96 -10.15 18.60 3.50
CA HIS A 96 -9.62 17.39 4.16
C HIS A 96 -8.42 17.73 5.07
N PRO A 97 -8.61 18.53 6.15
CA PRO A 97 -7.50 19.04 6.98
C PRO A 97 -6.67 17.93 7.64
N ALA A 98 -7.27 16.77 7.95
CA ALA A 98 -6.54 15.62 8.49
C ALA A 98 -5.49 15.07 7.52
N TYR A 99 -5.72 15.17 6.21
CA TYR A 99 -4.74 14.75 5.20
C TYR A 99 -3.55 15.72 5.18
N ALA A 100 -3.82 17.03 5.18
CA ALA A 100 -2.80 18.07 5.25
C ALA A 100 -1.96 17.99 6.53
N ALA A 101 -2.60 17.81 7.69
CA ALA A 101 -1.92 17.72 8.98
C ALA A 101 -0.90 16.58 9.05
N ARG A 102 -1.10 15.50 8.27
CA ARG A 102 -0.21 14.34 8.27
C ARG A 102 1.06 14.52 7.45
N ILE A 103 1.01 15.28 6.34
CA ILE A 103 2.11 15.33 5.36
C ILE A 103 2.53 16.75 4.97
N GLY A 104 1.90 17.78 5.53
CA GLY A 104 2.07 19.18 5.14
C GLY A 104 1.07 19.60 4.04
N PRO A 105 0.57 20.85 4.07
CA PRO A 105 -0.43 21.34 3.13
C PRO A 105 0.08 21.36 1.69
N ASP A 106 1.30 21.85 1.44
CA ASP A 106 1.84 21.97 0.08
C ASP A 106 2.05 20.61 -0.57
N ILE A 107 2.62 19.65 0.18
CA ILE A 107 2.80 18.27 -0.27
C ILE A 107 1.44 17.62 -0.53
N ALA A 108 0.43 17.89 0.30
CA ALA A 108 -0.92 17.39 0.07
C ALA A 108 -1.53 17.92 -1.25
N VAL A 109 -1.39 19.22 -1.52
CA VAL A 109 -1.88 19.84 -2.77
C VAL A 109 -1.16 19.23 -3.96
N GLU A 110 0.15 19.10 -3.88
CA GLU A 110 0.97 18.52 -4.94
C GLU A 110 0.55 17.07 -5.26
N ARG A 111 0.30 16.26 -4.23
CA ARG A 111 -0.12 14.86 -4.39
C ARG A 111 -1.49 14.74 -5.03
N VAL A 112 -2.44 15.57 -4.59
CA VAL A 112 -3.79 15.60 -5.16
C VAL A 112 -3.75 16.08 -6.60
N GLU A 113 -3.00 17.14 -6.89
CA GLU A 113 -2.79 17.64 -8.24
C GLU A 113 -2.23 16.56 -9.17
N ALA A 114 -1.19 15.83 -8.76
CA ALA A 114 -0.63 14.75 -9.56
C ALA A 114 -1.67 13.67 -9.88
N VAL A 115 -2.51 13.29 -8.91
CA VAL A 115 -3.62 12.34 -9.14
C VAL A 115 -4.60 12.89 -10.17
N LEU A 116 -4.98 14.17 -10.09
CA LEU A 116 -5.89 14.80 -11.04
C LEU A 116 -5.30 14.81 -12.47
N PHE A 117 -4.02 15.14 -12.64
CA PHE A 117 -3.33 15.02 -13.93
C PHE A 117 -3.31 13.57 -14.43
N GLY A 118 -3.02 12.63 -13.54
CA GLY A 118 -3.05 11.20 -13.84
C GLY A 118 -4.40 10.76 -14.41
N LEU A 119 -5.51 11.22 -13.82
CA LEU A 119 -6.87 10.95 -14.28
C LEU A 119 -7.17 11.58 -15.64
N GLU A 120 -6.77 12.85 -15.84
CA GLU A 120 -6.93 13.55 -17.12
C GLU A 120 -6.22 12.79 -18.26
N ILE A 121 -4.98 12.35 -18.03
CA ILE A 121 -4.16 11.62 -19.02
C ILE A 121 -4.81 10.30 -19.47
N ILE A 122 -5.52 9.62 -18.57
CA ILE A 122 -6.24 8.37 -18.87
C ILE A 122 -7.72 8.59 -19.22
N GLY A 123 -8.16 9.85 -19.36
CA GLY A 123 -9.53 10.20 -19.74
C GLY A 123 -10.58 9.84 -18.69
N GLN A 124 -10.23 9.88 -17.41
CA GLN A 124 -11.15 9.58 -16.29
C GLN A 124 -11.54 10.86 -15.55
N THR A 125 -12.77 10.89 -15.04
CA THR A 125 -13.27 11.97 -14.18
C THR A 125 -13.10 11.64 -12.69
N THR A 126 -13.18 12.66 -11.84
CA THR A 126 -13.04 12.56 -10.37
C THR A 126 -14.25 11.94 -9.65
N SER A 127 -15.05 11.12 -10.33
CA SER A 127 -16.25 10.46 -9.77
C SER A 127 -15.95 9.46 -8.63
N THR A 128 -14.68 9.23 -8.33
CA THR A 128 -14.20 8.33 -7.28
C THR A 128 -13.56 9.14 -6.15
N ASP A 129 -13.75 8.69 -4.92
CA ASP A 129 -13.06 9.21 -3.74
C ASP A 129 -11.54 9.26 -3.99
N LEU A 130 -10.99 10.48 -4.13
CA LEU A 130 -9.57 10.70 -4.37
C LEU A 130 -8.71 10.13 -3.24
N GLY A 131 -9.25 10.02 -2.01
CA GLY A 131 -8.61 9.37 -0.87
C GLY A 131 -8.18 7.94 -1.15
N LEU A 132 -8.99 7.19 -1.92
CA LEU A 132 -8.69 5.81 -2.31
C LEU A 132 -7.67 5.72 -3.44
N LEU A 133 -7.67 6.70 -4.35
CA LEU A 133 -6.76 6.73 -5.49
C LEU A 133 -5.36 7.24 -5.11
N LEU A 134 -5.27 8.16 -4.14
CA LEU A 134 -4.02 8.80 -3.72
C LEU A 134 -2.86 7.81 -3.47
N PRO A 135 -3.02 6.72 -2.68
CA PRO A 135 -1.92 5.79 -2.42
C PRO A 135 -1.43 5.01 -3.64
N ARG A 136 -2.25 4.90 -4.70
CA ARG A 136 -1.94 4.11 -5.90
C ARG A 136 -1.50 4.97 -7.06
N LEU A 137 -2.25 6.04 -7.34
CA LEU A 137 -2.10 6.84 -8.54
C LEU A 137 -1.03 7.92 -8.40
N HIS A 138 -0.85 8.52 -7.21
CA HIS A 138 0.16 9.56 -7.01
C HIS A 138 1.58 9.12 -7.42
N PRO A 139 2.11 7.95 -6.98
CA PRO A 139 3.45 7.53 -7.36
C PRO A 139 3.63 7.39 -8.89
N ALA A 140 2.61 6.88 -9.58
CA ALA A 140 2.63 6.75 -11.04
C ALA A 140 2.49 8.09 -11.75
N ALA A 141 1.68 9.02 -11.20
CA ALA A 141 1.42 10.31 -11.82
C ALA A 141 2.47 11.37 -11.53
N HIS A 142 3.24 11.24 -10.45
CA HIS A 142 4.30 12.21 -10.15
C HIS A 142 5.38 12.24 -11.25
N SER A 143 5.63 11.10 -11.92
CA SER A 143 6.65 10.99 -12.97
C SER A 143 6.25 11.61 -14.32
N VAL A 144 4.99 12.02 -14.50
CA VAL A 144 4.46 12.45 -15.82
C VAL A 144 4.47 13.96 -16.02
N ARG A 145 4.93 14.74 -15.03
CA ARG A 145 5.07 16.20 -15.18
C ARG A 145 6.13 16.53 -16.23
N PHE A 146 5.87 17.55 -17.06
CA PHE A 146 6.83 18.01 -18.05
C PHE A 146 8.11 18.56 -17.41
N SER A 147 7.99 19.21 -16.26
CA SER A 147 9.13 19.71 -15.48
C SER A 147 9.92 18.61 -14.75
N ASN A 148 9.56 17.33 -14.89
CA ASN A 148 10.32 16.23 -14.31
C ASN A 148 11.75 16.24 -14.88
N PRO A 149 12.80 16.35 -14.03
CA PRO A 149 14.18 16.45 -14.47
C PRO A 149 14.66 15.24 -15.30
N LEU A 150 14.00 14.10 -15.18
CA LEU A 150 14.32 12.88 -15.94
C LEU A 150 13.78 12.89 -17.37
N THR A 151 12.77 13.72 -17.66
CA THR A 151 12.15 13.86 -19.00
C THR A 151 12.36 15.26 -19.59
N LEU A 152 13.17 16.07 -18.93
CA LEU A 152 13.32 17.49 -19.19
C LEU A 152 14.06 17.73 -20.51
N THR A 153 13.46 18.54 -21.37
CA THR A 153 14.06 19.00 -22.62
C THR A 153 14.01 20.53 -22.67
N ILE A 154 15.13 21.16 -22.27
CA ILE A 154 15.25 22.62 -22.24
C ILE A 154 14.92 23.20 -23.62
N GLY A 155 14.04 24.21 -23.65
CA GLY A 155 13.66 24.90 -24.87
C GLY A 155 12.73 24.11 -25.78
N LEU A 156 12.13 23.02 -25.29
CA LEU A 156 11.05 22.29 -25.96
C LEU A 156 9.73 22.47 -25.22
N CYS A 157 8.63 22.18 -25.93
CA CYS A 157 7.29 22.08 -25.38
C CYS A 157 6.54 20.91 -26.03
N SER A 158 5.47 20.46 -25.39
CA SER A 158 4.56 19.48 -25.97
C SER A 158 3.67 20.13 -27.05
N PRO A 159 3.49 19.50 -28.22
CA PRO A 159 2.62 20.03 -29.28
C PRO A 159 1.13 20.06 -28.89
N ARG A 160 0.74 19.28 -27.88
CA ARG A 160 -0.61 19.23 -27.27
C ARG A 160 -0.47 18.78 -25.83
N PRO A 161 -1.48 18.98 -24.95
CA PRO A 161 -1.40 18.57 -23.56
C PRO A 161 -1.00 17.10 -23.41
N TRP A 162 0.01 16.85 -22.58
CA TRP A 162 0.48 15.50 -22.22
C TRP A 162 1.08 14.68 -23.37
N ALA A 163 1.47 15.30 -24.49
CA ALA A 163 2.12 14.60 -25.60
C ALA A 163 3.42 13.91 -25.17
N HIS A 164 4.17 14.54 -24.25
CA HIS A 164 5.40 13.97 -23.69
C HIS A 164 5.19 12.71 -22.83
N VAL A 165 3.96 12.39 -22.44
CA VAL A 165 3.67 11.21 -21.60
C VAL A 165 3.63 9.95 -22.44
N THR A 166 4.63 9.09 -22.22
CA THR A 166 4.83 7.85 -22.97
C THR A 166 3.70 6.84 -22.80
N LEU A 167 3.58 5.88 -23.73
CA LEU A 167 2.63 4.78 -23.62
C LEU A 167 2.84 3.94 -22.35
N THR A 168 4.10 3.71 -21.95
CA THR A 168 4.43 2.97 -20.72
C THR A 168 3.90 3.69 -19.48
N GLN A 169 4.10 5.01 -19.38
CA GLN A 169 3.56 5.81 -18.27
C GLN A 169 2.02 5.82 -18.27
N ARG A 170 1.38 5.92 -19.44
CA ARG A 170 -0.08 5.81 -19.56
C ARG A 170 -0.59 4.45 -19.08
N ASP A 171 0.10 3.37 -19.41
CA ASP A 171 -0.23 2.04 -18.93
C ASP A 171 -0.02 1.88 -17.42
N GLU A 172 1.03 2.48 -16.86
CA GLU A 172 1.25 2.54 -15.41
C GLU A 172 0.11 3.28 -14.70
N LEU A 173 -0.32 4.44 -15.21
CA LEU A 173 -1.46 5.17 -14.71
C LEU A 173 -2.75 4.33 -14.76
N ARG A 174 -3.02 3.64 -15.87
CA ARG A 174 -4.19 2.74 -15.99
C ARG A 174 -4.12 1.60 -14.97
N ARG A 175 -2.97 0.98 -14.78
CA ARG A 175 -2.76 -0.09 -13.78
C ARG A 175 -2.98 0.43 -12.36
N ALA A 176 -2.44 1.61 -12.05
CA ALA A 176 -2.61 2.25 -10.75
C ALA A 176 -4.07 2.63 -10.48
N TYR A 177 -4.77 3.18 -11.48
CA TYR A 177 -6.20 3.47 -11.40
C TYR A 177 -7.03 2.20 -11.17
N ALA A 178 -6.78 1.14 -11.95
CA ALA A 178 -7.44 -0.15 -11.75
C ALA A 178 -7.15 -0.76 -10.36
N ALA A 179 -5.95 -0.53 -9.80
CA ALA A 179 -5.65 -0.92 -8.42
C ALA A 179 -6.47 -0.11 -7.40
N GLY A 180 -6.65 1.20 -7.63
CA GLY A 180 -7.54 2.02 -6.81
C GLY A 180 -9.01 1.57 -6.86
N LEU A 181 -9.50 1.17 -8.04
CA LEU A 181 -10.84 0.58 -8.17
C LEU A 181 -10.98 -0.75 -7.42
N ARG A 182 -9.96 -1.61 -7.46
CA ARG A 182 -9.94 -2.84 -6.65
C ARG A 182 -9.94 -2.54 -5.15
N ASP A 183 -9.18 -1.53 -4.72
CA ASP A 183 -9.16 -1.09 -3.32
C ASP A 183 -10.56 -0.61 -2.88
N ARG A 184 -11.29 0.10 -3.76
CA ARG A 184 -12.67 0.54 -3.51
C ARG A 184 -13.63 -0.63 -3.34
N LEU A 185 -13.58 -1.62 -4.25
CA LEU A 185 -14.41 -2.82 -4.13
C LEU A 185 -14.11 -3.56 -2.82
N ALA A 186 -12.83 -3.71 -2.47
CA ALA A 186 -12.41 -4.38 -1.26
C ALA A 186 -12.75 -3.62 0.04
N GLN A 187 -13.16 -2.35 -0.03
CA GLN A 187 -13.57 -1.59 1.15
C GLN A 187 -14.96 -2.00 1.66
N SER A 188 -15.84 -2.46 0.77
CA SER A 188 -17.18 -2.98 1.12
C SER A 188 -17.19 -4.47 1.47
N GLU A 189 -16.09 -5.17 1.23
CA GLU A 189 -15.98 -6.61 1.50
C GLU A 189 -15.78 -6.87 3.00
N PRO A 190 -16.33 -7.97 3.55
CA PRO A 190 -16.14 -8.32 4.95
C PRO A 190 -14.66 -8.60 5.27
N PRO A 191 -14.23 -8.43 6.53
CA PRO A 191 -12.88 -8.79 6.94
C PRO A 191 -12.53 -10.24 6.58
N VAL A 192 -11.32 -10.43 6.05
CA VAL A 192 -10.81 -11.73 5.63
C VAL A 192 -10.08 -12.39 6.80
N ALA A 193 -10.43 -13.64 7.10
CA ALA A 193 -9.75 -14.43 8.11
C ALA A 193 -8.42 -14.99 7.57
N ILE A 194 -7.30 -14.50 8.10
CA ILE A 194 -5.95 -14.96 7.77
C ILE A 194 -5.56 -16.06 8.75
N ARG A 195 -5.56 -17.31 8.29
CA ARG A 195 -5.26 -18.50 9.11
C ARG A 195 -3.79 -18.52 9.52
N CYS A 196 -3.51 -19.03 10.72
CA CYS A 196 -2.15 -19.33 11.15
C CYS A 196 -1.58 -20.48 10.30
N PRO A 197 -0.38 -20.34 9.70
CA PRO A 197 0.23 -21.41 8.91
C PRO A 197 0.46 -22.71 9.69
N THR A 198 0.61 -22.61 11.03
CA THR A 198 0.84 -23.75 11.92
C THR A 198 -0.42 -24.20 12.68
N GLY A 199 -1.60 -23.78 12.20
CA GLY A 199 -2.91 -24.11 12.76
C GLY A 199 -3.34 -23.20 13.91
N GLY A 200 -2.41 -22.69 14.72
CA GLY A 200 -2.71 -21.74 15.80
C GLY A 200 -1.47 -20.98 16.28
N CYS A 201 -1.67 -19.81 16.89
CA CYS A 201 -0.58 -19.03 17.49
C CYS A 201 0.18 -19.86 18.52
N VAL A 202 1.52 -19.89 18.43
CA VAL A 202 2.39 -20.66 19.32
C VAL A 202 2.18 -20.31 20.80
N PHE A 203 1.82 -19.05 21.09
CA PHE A 203 1.51 -18.55 22.43
C PHE A 203 0.05 -18.75 22.82
N CYS A 204 -0.88 -18.09 22.12
CA CYS A 204 -2.27 -17.97 22.59
C CYS A 204 -3.24 -18.94 21.91
N GLY A 205 -2.80 -19.74 20.93
CA GLY A 205 -3.63 -20.71 20.23
C GLY A 205 -4.62 -20.14 19.23
N LEU A 206 -4.57 -18.83 18.96
CA LEU A 206 -5.45 -18.18 18.00
C LEU A 206 -5.28 -18.75 16.58
N ALA A 207 -6.36 -19.28 16.00
CA ALA A 207 -6.35 -20.00 14.72
C ALA A 207 -6.25 -19.07 13.50
N SER A 208 -6.81 -17.86 13.62
CA SER A 208 -6.84 -16.89 12.53
C SER A 208 -6.92 -15.47 13.08
N VAL A 209 -6.45 -14.50 12.30
CA VAL A 209 -6.65 -13.07 12.57
C VAL A 209 -7.43 -12.45 11.43
N ASN A 210 -8.41 -11.60 11.76
CA ASN A 210 -9.17 -10.89 10.76
C ASN A 210 -8.37 -9.67 10.27
N ARG A 211 -8.41 -9.44 8.96
CA ARG A 211 -7.81 -8.29 8.29
C ARG A 211 -8.83 -7.64 7.38
N ALA A 212 -8.80 -6.33 7.27
CA ALA A 212 -9.68 -5.63 6.34
C ALA A 212 -9.39 -6.11 4.91
N ALA A 213 -10.43 -6.39 4.13
CA ALA A 213 -10.26 -6.93 2.77
C ALA A 213 -9.42 -6.00 1.88
N ILE A 214 -9.56 -4.68 2.04
CA ILE A 214 -8.69 -3.69 1.39
C ILE A 214 -7.21 -3.85 1.71
N GLU A 215 -6.84 -4.21 2.95
CA GLU A 215 -5.44 -4.48 3.31
C GLU A 215 -4.93 -5.73 2.58
N VAL A 216 -5.78 -6.76 2.49
CA VAL A 216 -5.46 -8.01 1.80
C VAL A 216 -5.26 -7.78 0.31
N ALA A 217 -6.16 -7.03 -0.32
CA ALA A 217 -6.03 -6.63 -1.72
C ALA A 217 -4.75 -5.82 -1.94
N ARG A 218 -4.41 -4.90 -1.03
CA ARG A 218 -3.22 -4.05 -1.13
C ARG A 218 -1.91 -4.80 -1.09
N ARG A 219 -1.82 -5.84 -0.26
CA ARG A 219 -0.62 -6.67 -0.09
C ARG A 219 -0.49 -7.77 -1.16
N GLY A 220 -1.44 -7.90 -2.09
CA GLY A 220 -1.39 -8.90 -3.15
C GLY A 220 -2.03 -10.24 -2.81
N GLY A 221 -2.93 -10.29 -1.81
CA GLY A 221 -3.72 -11.47 -1.48
C GLY A 221 -3.40 -12.11 -0.14
N VAL A 222 -4.14 -13.17 0.19
CA VAL A 222 -4.13 -13.84 1.50
C VAL A 222 -2.75 -14.37 1.89
N GLU A 223 -2.01 -14.96 0.94
CA GLU A 223 -0.69 -15.53 1.23
C GLU A 223 0.34 -14.47 1.61
N ALA A 224 0.38 -13.35 0.88
CA ALA A 224 1.29 -12.26 1.16
C ALA A 224 0.99 -11.62 2.52
N VAL A 225 -0.29 -11.47 2.86
CA VAL A 225 -0.72 -11.01 4.18
C VAL A 225 -0.34 -12.03 5.25
N SER A 226 -0.54 -13.33 5.01
CA SER A 226 -0.21 -14.38 5.96
C SER A 226 1.26 -14.33 6.37
N ARG A 227 2.18 -14.20 5.40
CA ARG A 227 3.62 -14.04 5.67
C ARG A 227 3.95 -12.76 6.44
N ALA A 228 3.24 -11.68 6.18
CA ALA A 228 3.47 -10.39 6.86
C ALA A 228 2.88 -10.32 8.28
N VAL A 229 1.80 -11.06 8.54
CA VAL A 229 1.01 -10.97 9.78
C VAL A 229 1.46 -11.98 10.82
N TRP A 230 1.91 -13.16 10.41
CA TRP A 230 2.33 -14.22 11.30
C TRP A 230 3.85 -14.24 11.41
N ARG A 231 4.38 -13.96 12.60
CA ARG A 231 5.82 -13.98 12.85
C ARG A 231 6.28 -15.40 13.12
N GLU A 232 7.27 -15.88 12.38
CA GLU A 232 7.89 -17.18 12.66
C GLU A 232 8.60 -17.18 14.03
N VAL A 233 8.45 -18.28 14.76
CA VAL A 233 9.03 -18.48 16.09
C VAL A 233 9.68 -19.86 16.12
N ASN A 234 10.93 -19.90 16.58
CA ASN A 234 11.66 -21.14 16.82
C ASN A 234 12.35 -21.07 18.18
N THR A 235 11.87 -21.83 19.16
CA THR A 235 12.30 -21.72 20.56
C THR A 235 12.39 -23.09 21.25
N ASN A 236 12.90 -23.11 22.49
CA ASN A 236 12.91 -24.31 23.32
C ASN A 236 11.58 -24.46 24.12
N PRO A 237 11.22 -25.67 24.57
CA PRO A 237 9.98 -25.88 25.33
C PRO A 237 9.93 -25.12 26.66
N LYS A 238 11.09 -24.91 27.31
CA LYS A 238 11.20 -24.16 28.57
C LYS A 238 10.74 -22.72 28.42
N ALA A 239 11.11 -22.07 27.32
CA ALA A 239 10.68 -20.74 26.92
C ALA A 239 9.19 -20.67 26.54
N LEU A 240 8.49 -21.81 26.49
CA LEU A 240 7.04 -21.92 26.32
C LEU A 240 6.32 -22.46 27.58
N GLY A 241 7.04 -22.74 28.66
CA GLY A 241 6.47 -23.22 29.93
C GLY A 241 6.29 -24.73 30.01
N SER A 242 7.04 -25.50 29.21
CA SER A 242 7.07 -26.96 29.27
C SER A 242 8.51 -27.48 29.37
N ARG A 243 8.66 -28.79 29.59
CA ARG A 243 9.95 -29.48 29.60
C ARG A 243 10.08 -30.33 28.33
N GLY A 244 11.28 -30.41 27.78
CA GLY A 244 11.56 -31.23 26.61
C GLY A 244 12.82 -30.76 25.86
N PRO A 245 13.50 -31.65 25.13
CA PRO A 245 14.71 -31.31 24.39
C PRO A 245 14.42 -30.73 22.99
N GLU A 246 13.26 -31.04 22.40
CA GLU A 246 12.95 -30.69 21.01
C GLU A 246 12.61 -29.20 20.84
N ARG A 247 13.23 -28.57 19.83
CA ARG A 247 12.87 -27.20 19.46
C ARG A 247 11.44 -27.16 18.92
N ILE A 248 10.69 -26.15 19.34
CA ILE A 248 9.33 -25.90 18.91
C ILE A 248 9.36 -24.78 17.87
N TRP A 249 8.94 -25.13 16.67
CA TRP A 249 8.67 -24.20 15.59
C TRP A 249 7.17 -23.89 15.49
N GLY A 250 6.82 -22.64 15.18
CA GLY A 250 5.46 -22.16 15.13
C GLY A 250 5.37 -20.73 14.60
N HIS A 251 4.17 -20.16 14.62
CA HIS A 251 3.96 -18.75 14.33
C HIS A 251 3.29 -18.03 15.49
N ALA A 252 3.69 -16.79 15.76
CA ALA A 252 3.02 -15.91 16.70
C ALA A 252 2.05 -14.98 15.95
N CYS A 253 0.86 -14.76 16.53
CA CYS A 253 -0.05 -13.72 16.06
C CYS A 253 0.54 -12.33 16.36
N PRO A 254 0.09 -11.26 15.68
CA PRO A 254 0.62 -9.90 15.85
C PRO A 254 0.74 -9.43 17.31
N ALA A 255 -0.29 -9.68 18.12
CA ALA A 255 -0.26 -9.29 19.54
C ALA A 255 0.80 -10.03 20.36
N CYS A 256 1.00 -11.33 20.08
CA CYS A 256 2.06 -12.11 20.74
C CYS A 256 3.45 -11.78 20.19
N ALA A 257 3.55 -11.43 18.90
CA ALA A 257 4.79 -10.98 18.28
C ALA A 257 5.27 -9.66 18.90
N LEU A 258 4.37 -8.69 19.07
CA LEU A 258 4.68 -7.43 19.75
C LEU A 258 5.16 -7.66 21.18
N ALA A 259 4.49 -8.53 21.94
CA ALA A 259 4.92 -8.87 23.30
C ALA A 259 6.31 -9.55 23.34
N ILE A 260 6.71 -10.28 22.30
CA ILE A 260 8.07 -10.83 22.17
C ILE A 260 9.08 -9.70 21.91
N GLU A 261 8.72 -8.71 21.10
CA GLU A 261 9.56 -7.53 20.81
C GLU A 261 9.77 -6.69 22.06
N ASP A 262 8.68 -6.36 22.76
CA ASP A 262 8.72 -5.57 23.99
C ASP A 262 9.53 -6.25 25.10
N ALA A 263 9.43 -7.58 25.21
CA ALA A 263 10.19 -8.36 26.18
C ALA A 263 11.65 -8.64 25.77
N GLY A 264 12.02 -8.35 24.51
CA GLY A 264 13.34 -8.61 23.94
C GLY A 264 13.68 -10.10 23.70
N ALA A 265 12.90 -11.04 24.21
CA ALA A 265 13.14 -12.48 24.05
C ALA A 265 11.86 -13.31 24.14
N ILE A 266 11.89 -14.50 23.51
CA ILE A 266 10.83 -15.50 23.64
C ILE A 266 11.00 -16.19 25.01
N GLY A 267 10.07 -15.97 25.92
CA GLY A 267 10.14 -16.53 27.27
C GLY A 267 8.91 -16.23 28.11
N TRP A 268 9.01 -16.51 29.42
CA TRP A 268 7.94 -16.19 30.36
C TRP A 268 7.53 -14.70 30.37
N PRO A 269 8.47 -13.72 30.34
CA PRO A 269 8.10 -12.30 30.31
C PRO A 269 7.21 -11.92 29.11
N ALA A 270 7.55 -12.37 27.91
CA ALA A 270 6.75 -12.14 26.71
C ALA A 270 5.34 -12.76 26.82
N ARG A 271 5.23 -13.96 27.40
CA ARG A 271 3.91 -14.62 27.60
C ARG A 271 3.08 -13.89 28.65
N ALA A 272 3.66 -13.53 29.79
CA ALA A 272 2.99 -12.77 30.84
C ALA A 272 2.46 -11.44 30.30
N GLN A 273 3.32 -10.68 29.61
CA GLN A 273 2.95 -9.42 28.96
C GLN A 273 1.82 -9.63 27.94
N ALA A 274 1.90 -10.64 27.09
CA ALA A 274 0.87 -10.93 26.10
C ALA A 274 -0.50 -11.27 26.72
N VAL A 275 -0.52 -12.00 27.84
CA VAL A 275 -1.76 -12.31 28.59
C VAL A 275 -2.30 -11.05 29.27
N VAL A 276 -1.44 -10.25 29.92
CA VAL A 276 -1.82 -8.98 30.55
C VAL A 276 -2.42 -8.00 29.53
N THR A 277 -1.81 -7.86 28.34
CA THR A 277 -2.34 -7.01 27.27
C THR A 277 -3.71 -7.51 26.79
N TYR A 278 -3.87 -8.82 26.58
CA TYR A 278 -5.16 -9.41 26.23
C TYR A 278 -6.23 -9.13 27.30
N LEU A 279 -5.91 -9.34 28.58
CA LEU A 279 -6.82 -9.08 29.69
C LEU A 279 -7.12 -7.59 29.85
N SER A 280 -6.19 -6.69 29.53
CA SER A 280 -6.43 -5.24 29.65
C SER A 280 -7.57 -4.77 28.75
N HIS A 281 -7.78 -5.43 27.60
CA HIS A 281 -8.91 -5.15 26.72
C HIS A 281 -10.21 -5.85 27.15
N LYS A 282 -10.12 -7.06 27.74
CA LYS A 282 -11.31 -7.87 28.07
C LYS A 282 -11.83 -7.68 29.50
N SER A 283 -10.94 -7.50 30.47
CA SER A 283 -11.21 -7.35 31.89
C SER A 283 -10.03 -6.63 32.60
N PRO A 284 -10.06 -5.29 32.66
CA PRO A 284 -8.97 -4.49 33.24
C PRO A 284 -8.60 -4.87 34.69
N SER A 285 -9.59 -5.25 35.52
CA SER A 285 -9.36 -5.68 36.90
C SER A 285 -8.58 -7.00 37.00
N ARG A 286 -8.90 -7.99 36.15
CA ARG A 286 -8.11 -9.23 36.03
C ARG A 286 -6.70 -8.96 35.52
N ALA A 287 -6.55 -8.03 34.59
CA ALA A 287 -5.23 -7.63 34.10
C ALA A 287 -4.36 -7.01 35.22
N GLN A 288 -4.94 -6.14 36.06
CA GLN A 288 -4.24 -5.55 37.20
C GLN A 288 -3.84 -6.61 38.23
N ARG A 289 -4.73 -7.55 38.56
CA ARG A 289 -4.42 -8.66 39.47
C ARG A 289 -3.29 -9.54 38.93
N LEU A 290 -3.35 -9.91 37.65
CA LEU A 290 -2.27 -10.68 37.03
C LEU A 290 -0.92 -9.93 37.05
N ARG A 291 -0.90 -8.61 36.82
CA ARG A 291 0.34 -7.83 36.94
C ARG A 291 0.94 -7.94 38.34
N ALA A 292 0.11 -7.77 39.38
CA ALA A 292 0.56 -7.90 40.76
C ALA A 292 1.11 -9.30 41.07
N GLU A 293 0.47 -10.37 40.55
CA GLU A 293 0.99 -11.74 40.71
C GLU A 293 2.27 -12.00 39.92
N VAL A 294 2.40 -11.44 38.72
CA VAL A 294 3.59 -11.52 37.86
C VAL A 294 4.80 -10.84 38.51
N GLU A 295 4.57 -9.76 39.26
CA GLU A 295 5.60 -9.01 39.99
C GLU A 295 5.92 -9.63 41.38
N GLY A 296 5.12 -10.59 41.85
CA GLY A 296 5.30 -11.25 43.14
C GLY A 296 6.34 -12.37 43.14
N ASP A 297 6.61 -12.93 44.34
CA ASP A 297 7.62 -13.98 44.55
C ASP A 297 7.28 -15.32 43.88
N PHE A 298 5.99 -15.56 43.61
CA PHE A 298 5.48 -16.81 43.04
C PHE A 298 4.61 -16.55 41.80
N PRO A 299 5.22 -16.17 40.67
CA PRO A 299 4.47 -15.85 39.47
C PRO A 299 3.68 -17.06 38.95
N PRO A 300 2.46 -16.85 38.42
CA PRO A 300 1.65 -17.93 37.90
C PRO A 300 2.28 -18.58 36.67
N VAL A 301 2.06 -19.88 36.52
CA VAL A 301 2.51 -20.64 35.35
C VAL A 301 1.56 -20.37 34.20
N LEU A 302 2.05 -19.68 33.18
CA LEU A 302 1.31 -19.38 31.94
C LEU A 302 1.90 -20.19 30.78
N PRO A 303 1.51 -21.46 30.59
CA PRO A 303 2.02 -22.27 29.49
C PRO A 303 1.50 -21.76 28.15
N ALA A 304 2.35 -21.79 27.13
CA ALA A 304 1.95 -21.48 25.77
C ALA A 304 1.01 -22.56 25.21
N TRP A 305 0.12 -22.21 24.30
CA TRP A 305 -0.83 -23.13 23.66
C TRP A 305 -0.13 -24.31 23.00
N ARG A 306 1.01 -24.08 22.34
CA ARG A 306 1.72 -25.12 21.58
C ARG A 306 2.27 -26.25 22.45
N VAL A 307 2.45 -26.02 23.75
CA VAL A 307 2.96 -27.04 24.69
C VAL A 307 1.85 -27.74 25.47
N ILE A 308 0.58 -27.39 25.22
CA ILE A 308 -0.56 -28.10 25.81
C ILE A 308 -0.75 -29.44 25.07
N PRO A 309 -0.98 -30.56 25.77
CA PRO A 309 -1.28 -31.83 25.13
C PRO A 309 -2.51 -31.75 24.23
N SER A 310 -2.41 -32.24 22.99
CA SER A 310 -3.48 -32.24 21.98
C SER A 310 -4.18 -30.89 21.80
N PRO A 311 -3.41 -29.82 21.47
CA PRO A 311 -3.95 -28.48 21.49
C PRO A 311 -4.88 -28.27 20.28
N LYS A 312 -6.14 -27.90 20.54
CA LYS A 312 -7.08 -27.47 19.49
C LYS A 312 -6.96 -25.95 19.31
N PRO A 313 -6.75 -25.45 18.08
CA PRO A 313 -6.75 -24.02 17.84
C PRO A 313 -8.10 -23.39 18.22
N SER A 314 -8.08 -22.16 18.71
CA SER A 314 -9.26 -21.43 19.17
C SER A 314 -9.51 -20.18 18.34
N ARG A 315 -10.77 -19.74 18.27
CA ARG A 315 -11.13 -18.39 17.78
C ARG A 315 -10.81 -17.31 18.80
N GLU A 316 -10.69 -17.69 20.06
CA GLU A 316 -10.39 -16.80 21.17
C GLU A 316 -8.95 -17.00 21.66
N PRO A 317 -8.13 -15.93 21.76
CA PRO A 317 -6.80 -16.01 22.35
C PRO A 317 -6.86 -16.53 23.79
N TRP A 318 -5.90 -17.39 24.16
CA TRP A 318 -5.71 -17.89 25.52
C TRP A 318 -6.86 -18.73 26.07
N ALA A 319 -7.74 -19.28 25.22
CA ALA A 319 -8.82 -20.16 25.65
C ALA A 319 -8.33 -21.38 26.46
N HIS A 320 -7.10 -21.85 26.22
CA HIS A 320 -6.47 -22.93 26.99
C HIS A 320 -6.10 -22.53 28.43
N LEU A 321 -6.05 -21.22 28.75
CA LEU A 321 -5.76 -20.68 30.07
C LEU A 321 -7.02 -20.23 30.85
N HIS A 322 -8.24 -20.49 30.36
CA HIS A 322 -9.48 -19.99 31.00
C HIS A 322 -9.52 -20.29 32.51
N LYS A 323 -9.11 -21.48 32.97
CA LYS A 323 -9.08 -21.83 34.40
C LYS A 323 -8.15 -20.96 35.23
N VAL A 324 -7.02 -20.52 34.66
CA VAL A 324 -6.08 -19.61 35.33
C VAL A 324 -6.68 -18.21 35.34
N ILE A 325 -7.19 -17.76 34.18
CA ILE A 325 -7.78 -16.43 34.00
C ILE A 325 -9.03 -16.21 34.86
N ASP A 326 -9.85 -17.23 35.06
CA ASP A 326 -11.09 -17.13 35.84
C ASP A 326 -10.87 -17.12 37.36
N ARG A 327 -9.69 -17.55 37.81
CA ARG A 327 -9.28 -17.49 39.23
C ARG A 327 -8.67 -16.16 39.63
N LEU A 328 -8.21 -15.37 38.66
CA LEU A 328 -7.75 -14.00 38.89
C LEU A 328 -8.92 -13.17 39.36
#